data_AF-A0A8C5SIK3-F1
#
_entry.id   AF-A0A8C5SIK3-F1
#
_cell.length_a   1.000
_cell.length_b   1.000
_cell.length_c   1.000
_cell.angle_alpha   90.00
_cell.angle_beta   90.00
_cell.angle_gamma   90.00
#
_symmetry.space_group_name_H-M   'P 1'
#
loop_
_entity.id
_entity.type
_entity.pdbx_description
1 polymer ?
#
loop_
_entity_poly.entity_id
_entity_poly.type
_entity_poly.pdbx_seq_one_letter_code
_entity_poly.pdbx_strand_id
1 'polypeptide(L)'
;RSGAAGAEVCRKWTMLAAREAAALYQTDFVRNARAVGALWAGCSLCFGILEVVVLIQPAWVQTAPLTYQLAVGSFGLYQFCTEQDGVLQCEGSLVTLTPIPSFKAAAVFVLMALVLVMGSVASLGLFWVCSAGTVYKVCAWQQLSAATCQALGCLVFPDGWGAPEVRALCGPQARSYTLGTCSIHWAFTLALLGIADALVLATLAFVLGNRQDALLPAGYTPPREGRGKHGHILCLFCLG
;
A
#
# COMPACT_ATOMS: atom_id res chain seq x y z
N ARG A 1 40.28 47.21 24.16
CA ARG A 1 39.98 47.03 22.72
C ARG A 1 40.41 45.65 22.18
N SER A 2 41.48 45.02 22.67
CA SER A 2 41.98 43.72 22.13
C SER A 2 41.06 42.50 22.39
N GLY A 3 40.35 42.43 23.52
CA GLY A 3 39.48 41.28 23.85
C GLY A 3 38.18 41.15 23.04
N ALA A 4 37.64 42.25 22.50
CA ALA A 4 36.41 42.22 21.70
C ALA A 4 36.63 41.60 20.31
N ALA A 5 37.78 41.89 19.69
CA ALA A 5 38.17 41.32 18.39
C ALA A 5 38.43 39.81 18.48
N GLY A 6 39.02 39.32 19.57
CA GLY A 6 39.22 37.89 19.81
C GLY A 6 37.91 37.11 19.98
N ALA A 7 36.92 37.70 20.67
CA ALA A 7 35.60 37.09 20.86
C ALA A 7 34.79 37.04 19.56
N GLU A 8 34.93 38.02 18.67
CA GLU A 8 34.27 38.05 17.36
C GLU A 8 34.85 37.02 16.39
N VAL A 9 36.18 36.88 16.38
CA VAL A 9 36.89 35.85 15.61
C VAL A 9 36.51 34.45 16.09
N CYS A 10 36.48 34.20 17.40
CA CYS A 10 36.03 32.91 17.96
C CYS A 10 34.58 32.57 17.56
N ARG A 11 33.67 33.56 17.60
CA ARG A 11 32.27 33.40 17.17
C ARG A 11 32.15 33.08 15.68
N LYS A 12 33.02 33.66 14.85
CA LYS A 12 33.06 33.39 13.41
C LYS A 12 33.55 31.96 13.13
N TRP A 13 34.58 31.49 13.84
CA TRP A 13 35.09 30.13 13.72
C TRP A 13 34.07 29.08 14.19
N THR A 14 33.38 29.31 15.30
CA THR A 14 32.32 28.39 15.76
C THR A 14 31.13 28.34 14.79
N MET A 15 30.76 29.48 14.21
CA MET A 15 29.71 29.55 13.18
C MET A 15 30.13 28.85 11.88
N LEU A 16 31.40 28.93 11.48
CA LEU A 16 31.93 28.21 10.31
C LEU A 16 31.97 26.70 10.55
N ALA A 17 32.50 26.26 11.69
CA ALA A 17 32.52 24.84 12.06
C ALA A 17 31.09 24.25 12.18
N ALA A 18 30.14 25.02 12.72
CA ALA A 18 28.74 24.61 12.79
C ALA A 18 28.09 24.51 11.39
N ARG A 19 28.43 25.42 10.47
CA ARG A 19 27.94 25.38 9.07
C ARG A 19 28.52 24.21 8.29
N GLU A 20 29.81 23.91 8.46
CA GLU A 20 30.47 22.78 7.80
C GLU A 20 29.93 21.44 8.31
N ALA A 21 29.74 21.30 9.63
CA ALA A 21 29.09 20.13 10.22
C ALA A 21 27.64 19.96 9.73
N ALA A 22 26.88 21.07 9.61
CA ALA A 22 25.54 21.04 9.05
C ALA A 22 25.54 20.65 7.57
N ALA A 23 26.47 21.15 6.75
CA ALA A 23 26.56 20.81 5.33
C ALA A 23 26.89 19.32 5.10
N LEU A 24 27.84 18.76 5.87
CA LEU A 24 28.17 17.33 5.83
C LEU A 24 26.97 16.46 6.23
N TYR A 25 26.29 16.83 7.32
CA TYR A 25 25.08 16.14 7.78
C TYR A 25 23.96 16.17 6.72
N GLN A 26 23.77 17.31 6.04
CA GLN A 26 22.81 17.43 4.94
C GLN A 26 23.14 16.51 3.77
N THR A 27 24.43 16.41 3.37
CA THR A 27 24.82 15.56 2.24
C THR A 27 24.62 14.07 2.49
N ASP A 28 25.01 13.58 3.66
CA ASP A 28 24.81 12.16 4.03
C ASP A 28 23.33 11.85 4.21
N PHE A 29 22.59 12.78 4.83
CA PHE A 29 21.15 12.65 4.95
C PHE A 29 20.47 12.51 3.59
N VAL A 30 20.77 13.39 2.62
CA VAL A 30 20.14 13.36 1.30
C VAL A 30 20.44 12.04 0.57
N ARG A 31 21.66 11.51 0.69
CA ARG A 31 22.01 10.21 0.08
C ARG A 31 21.24 9.06 0.73
N ASN A 32 21.17 9.03 2.05
CA ASN A 32 20.46 8.00 2.80
C ASN A 32 18.95 8.08 2.58
N ALA A 33 18.37 9.28 2.55
CA ALA A 33 16.95 9.49 2.30
C ALA A 33 16.55 9.04 0.89
N ARG A 34 17.38 9.31 -0.13
CA ARG A 34 17.16 8.79 -1.49
C ARG A 34 17.22 7.27 -1.55
N ALA A 35 18.15 6.64 -0.82
CA ALA A 35 18.23 5.18 -0.76
C ALA A 35 16.98 4.58 -0.11
N VAL A 36 16.52 5.14 1.02
CA VAL A 36 15.29 4.69 1.69
C VAL A 36 14.06 4.93 0.80
N GLY A 37 13.99 6.06 0.10
CA GLY A 37 12.92 6.35 -0.87
C GLY A 37 12.90 5.37 -2.05
N ALA A 38 14.05 4.97 -2.57
CA ALA A 38 14.15 3.95 -3.62
C ALA A 38 13.72 2.56 -3.13
N LEU A 39 14.13 2.19 -1.91
CA LEU A 39 13.68 0.97 -1.23
C LEU A 39 12.17 0.96 -1.05
N TRP A 40 11.60 2.06 -0.57
CA TRP A 40 10.15 2.22 -0.43
C TRP A 40 9.41 2.05 -1.75
N ALA A 41 9.92 2.65 -2.83
CA ALA A 41 9.33 2.53 -4.16
C ALA A 41 9.35 1.08 -4.68
N GLY A 42 10.50 0.41 -4.51
CA GLY A 42 10.67 -1.00 -4.88
C GLY A 42 9.73 -1.92 -4.09
N CYS A 43 9.69 -1.77 -2.76
CA CYS A 43 8.78 -2.53 -1.90
C CYS A 43 7.31 -2.28 -2.25
N SER A 44 6.91 -1.02 -2.50
CA SER A 44 5.54 -0.67 -2.90
C SER A 44 5.14 -1.28 -4.24
N LEU A 45 6.08 -1.35 -5.20
CA LEU A 45 5.84 -2.01 -6.49
C LEU A 45 5.68 -3.53 -6.32
N CYS A 46 6.55 -4.17 -5.53
CA CYS A 46 6.42 -5.59 -5.20
C CYS A 46 5.09 -5.88 -4.50
N PHE A 47 4.70 -5.03 -3.56
CA PHE A 47 3.42 -5.14 -2.86
C PHE A 47 2.24 -5.00 -3.83
N GLY A 48 2.28 -4.06 -4.77
CA GLY A 48 1.27 -3.95 -5.83
C GLY A 48 1.12 -5.23 -6.67
N ILE A 49 2.22 -5.93 -6.95
CA ILE A 49 2.18 -7.24 -7.63
C ILE A 49 1.51 -8.30 -6.74
N LEU A 50 1.84 -8.33 -5.44
CA LEU A 50 1.19 -9.24 -4.49
C LEU A 50 -0.31 -8.98 -4.37
N GLU A 51 -0.74 -7.72 -4.38
CA GLU A 51 -2.16 -7.35 -4.40
C GLU A 51 -2.87 -7.85 -5.66
N VAL A 52 -2.24 -7.76 -6.84
CA VAL A 52 -2.77 -8.37 -8.07
C VAL A 52 -2.90 -9.89 -7.92
N VAL A 53 -1.91 -10.56 -7.33
CA VAL A 53 -1.95 -11.99 -7.07
C VAL A 53 -3.11 -12.33 -6.13
N VAL A 54 -3.29 -11.58 -5.05
CA VAL A 54 -4.37 -11.74 -4.08
C VAL A 54 -5.75 -11.54 -4.72
N LEU A 55 -5.89 -10.56 -5.62
CA LEU A 55 -7.14 -10.28 -6.33
C LEU A 55 -7.55 -11.42 -7.29
N ILE A 56 -6.58 -11.97 -8.03
CA ILE A 56 -6.82 -12.94 -9.09
C ILE A 56 -6.98 -14.37 -8.54
N GLN A 57 -6.26 -14.71 -7.48
CA GLN A 57 -6.12 -16.10 -7.07
C GLN A 57 -7.39 -16.64 -6.42
N PRO A 58 -7.91 -17.81 -6.87
CA PRO A 58 -9.08 -18.45 -6.26
C PRO A 58 -8.74 -19.21 -4.98
N ALA A 59 -7.49 -19.15 -4.49
CA ALA A 59 -7.03 -19.90 -3.33
C ALA A 59 -7.16 -19.12 -2.01
N TRP A 60 -8.29 -18.44 -1.81
CA TRP A 60 -8.59 -17.75 -0.53
C TRP A 60 -9.10 -18.72 0.51
N VAL A 61 -10.05 -19.57 0.09
CA VAL A 61 -10.64 -20.62 0.90
C VAL A 61 -10.63 -21.89 0.07
N GLN A 62 -10.29 -23.00 0.71
CA GLN A 62 -10.24 -24.32 0.09
C GLN A 62 -10.96 -25.34 0.97
N THR A 63 -11.63 -26.30 0.34
CA THR A 63 -12.18 -27.48 1.02
C THR A 63 -11.07 -28.29 1.69
N ALA A 64 -11.26 -28.69 2.95
CA ALA A 64 -10.33 -29.60 3.61
C ALA A 64 -10.43 -31.01 2.98
N PRO A 65 -9.31 -31.76 2.83
CA PRO A 65 -9.28 -33.07 2.19
C PRO A 65 -9.81 -34.19 3.10
N LEU A 66 -10.89 -33.94 3.85
CA LEU A 66 -11.31 -34.78 4.96
C LEU A 66 -12.02 -36.07 4.53
N THR A 67 -12.42 -36.23 3.27
CA THR A 67 -13.05 -37.46 2.78
C THR A 67 -13.00 -37.57 1.26
N TYR A 68 -12.70 -38.77 0.74
CA TYR A 68 -12.67 -39.15 -0.70
C TYR A 68 -13.98 -38.94 -1.49
N GLN A 69 -15.01 -38.38 -0.86
CA GLN A 69 -16.37 -38.20 -1.38
C GLN A 69 -16.76 -36.73 -1.57
N LEU A 70 -15.98 -35.77 -1.04
CA LEU A 70 -16.25 -34.35 -1.26
C LEU A 70 -15.43 -33.81 -2.43
N ALA A 71 -16.09 -33.08 -3.33
CA ALA A 71 -15.44 -32.33 -4.39
C ALA A 71 -14.39 -31.38 -3.79
N VAL A 72 -13.15 -31.46 -4.27
CA VAL A 72 -12.09 -30.52 -3.88
C VAL A 72 -12.36 -29.22 -4.62
N GLY A 73 -12.49 -28.12 -3.90
CA GLY A 73 -12.73 -26.82 -4.53
C GLY A 73 -12.08 -25.68 -3.77
N SER A 74 -11.73 -24.65 -4.54
CA SER A 74 -11.14 -23.41 -4.06
C SER A 74 -11.89 -22.24 -4.65
N PHE A 75 -12.17 -21.22 -3.86
CA PHE A 75 -12.79 -20.00 -4.36
C PHE A 75 -12.10 -18.74 -3.83
N GLY A 76 -12.08 -17.73 -4.70
CA GLY A 76 -11.63 -16.38 -4.39
C GLY A 76 -12.73 -15.37 -4.62
N LEU A 77 -12.36 -14.16 -5.03
CA LEU A 77 -13.31 -13.06 -5.20
C LEU A 77 -14.01 -13.06 -6.56
N TYR A 78 -13.30 -13.53 -7.60
CA TYR A 78 -13.76 -13.48 -9.00
C TYR A 78 -14.04 -14.86 -9.60
N GLN A 79 -13.41 -15.91 -9.08
CA GLN A 79 -13.53 -17.26 -9.60
C GLN A 79 -13.77 -18.27 -8.50
N PHE A 80 -14.53 -19.28 -8.88
CA PHE A 80 -14.86 -20.44 -8.07
C PHE A 80 -14.46 -21.69 -8.85
N CYS A 81 -13.52 -22.46 -8.34
CA CYS A 81 -13.02 -23.67 -9.01
C CYS A 81 -13.40 -24.89 -8.19
N THR A 82 -14.08 -25.84 -8.83
CA THR A 82 -14.45 -27.13 -8.24
C THR A 82 -13.90 -28.26 -9.09
N GLU A 83 -13.40 -29.30 -8.46
CA GLU A 83 -13.00 -30.53 -9.13
C GLU A 83 -14.24 -31.42 -9.29
N GLN A 84 -14.63 -31.68 -10.54
CA GLN A 84 -15.74 -32.58 -10.88
C GLN A 84 -15.20 -33.65 -11.84
N ASP A 85 -15.33 -34.92 -11.46
CA ASP A 85 -14.85 -36.08 -12.24
C ASP A 85 -13.37 -36.03 -12.65
N GLY A 86 -12.51 -35.45 -11.79
CA GLY A 86 -11.06 -35.30 -12.04
C GLY A 86 -10.69 -34.14 -12.96
N VAL A 87 -11.67 -33.31 -13.35
CA VAL A 87 -11.46 -32.08 -14.14
C VAL A 87 -11.77 -30.86 -13.26
N LEU A 88 -10.84 -29.89 -13.25
CA LEU A 88 -11.04 -28.62 -12.56
C LEU A 88 -11.94 -27.70 -13.40
N GLN A 89 -13.17 -27.49 -12.94
CA GLN A 89 -14.13 -26.59 -13.56
C GLN A 89 -14.15 -25.27 -12.80
N CYS A 90 -13.69 -24.20 -13.44
CA CYS A 90 -13.69 -22.86 -12.87
C CYS A 90 -14.82 -22.01 -13.46
N GLU A 91 -15.76 -21.61 -12.61
CA GLU A 91 -16.84 -20.70 -12.92
C GLU A 91 -16.43 -19.27 -12.53
N GLY A 92 -16.71 -18.32 -13.43
CA GLY A 92 -16.32 -16.92 -13.29
C GLY A 92 -15.23 -16.50 -14.27
N SER A 93 -15.22 -15.21 -14.60
CA SER A 93 -14.32 -14.65 -15.61
C SER A 93 -13.52 -13.48 -15.05
N LEU A 94 -12.20 -13.68 -15.02
CA LEU A 94 -11.22 -12.63 -14.78
C LEU A 94 -11.21 -11.57 -15.89
N VAL A 95 -11.63 -11.95 -17.10
CA VAL A 95 -11.61 -11.08 -18.29
C VAL A 95 -12.74 -10.04 -18.23
N THR A 96 -13.90 -10.41 -17.67
CA THR A 96 -15.03 -9.48 -17.52
C THR A 96 -14.99 -8.70 -16.21
N LEU A 97 -14.05 -9.01 -15.29
CA LEU A 97 -13.90 -8.36 -13.98
C LEU A 97 -15.23 -8.28 -13.19
N THR A 98 -16.11 -9.25 -13.39
CA THR A 98 -17.40 -9.34 -12.71
C THR A 98 -17.22 -10.17 -11.45
N PRO A 99 -17.15 -9.56 -10.25
CA PRO A 99 -17.02 -10.32 -9.01
C PRO A 99 -18.28 -11.14 -8.74
N ILE A 100 -18.12 -12.24 -8.01
CA ILE A 100 -19.23 -13.06 -7.55
C ILE A 100 -20.17 -12.17 -6.71
N PRO A 101 -21.51 -12.22 -6.92
CA PRO A 101 -22.45 -11.32 -6.23
C PRO A 101 -22.25 -11.26 -4.71
N SER A 102 -21.99 -12.42 -4.10
CA SER A 102 -21.74 -12.61 -2.66
C SER A 102 -20.45 -11.95 -2.15
N PHE A 103 -19.47 -11.71 -3.04
CA PHE A 103 -18.16 -11.14 -2.70
C PHE A 103 -17.89 -9.78 -3.37
N LYS A 104 -18.90 -9.18 -4.00
CA LYS A 104 -18.78 -7.92 -4.74
C LYS A 104 -18.21 -6.78 -3.88
N ALA A 105 -18.70 -6.64 -2.64
CA ALA A 105 -18.22 -5.60 -1.75
C ALA A 105 -16.74 -5.80 -1.36
N ALA A 106 -16.34 -7.03 -0.99
CA ALA A 106 -14.95 -7.35 -0.71
C ALA A 106 -14.05 -7.08 -1.92
N ALA A 107 -14.50 -7.45 -3.13
CA ALA A 107 -13.74 -7.22 -4.36
C ALA A 107 -13.51 -5.74 -4.66
N VAL A 108 -14.51 -4.89 -4.42
CA VAL A 108 -14.36 -3.44 -4.57
C VAL A 108 -13.34 -2.88 -3.58
N PHE A 109 -13.34 -3.33 -2.32
CA PHE A 109 -12.38 -2.86 -1.33
C PHE A 109 -10.93 -3.29 -1.64
N VAL A 110 -10.72 -4.55 -2.02
CA VAL A 110 -9.38 -5.06 -2.42
C VAL A 110 -8.90 -4.36 -3.71
N LEU A 111 -9.79 -4.18 -4.69
CA LEU A 111 -9.46 -3.44 -5.92
C LEU A 111 -9.11 -1.96 -5.63
N MET A 112 -9.87 -1.31 -4.72
CA MET A 112 -9.57 0.06 -4.30
C MET A 112 -8.20 0.13 -3.62
N ALA A 113 -7.85 -0.84 -2.78
CA ALA A 113 -6.54 -0.93 -2.16
C ALA A 113 -5.43 -1.03 -3.23
N LEU A 114 -5.58 -1.92 -4.23
CA LEU A 114 -4.64 -2.03 -5.34
C LEU A 114 -4.47 -0.71 -6.11
N VAL A 115 -5.57 -0.01 -6.43
CA VAL A 115 -5.53 1.28 -7.13
C VAL A 115 -4.80 2.33 -6.29
N LEU A 116 -5.02 2.37 -4.98
CA LEU A 116 -4.34 3.30 -4.08
C LEU A 116 -2.83 2.99 -3.97
N VAL A 117 -2.43 1.71 -3.90
CA VAL A 117 -1.02 1.30 -3.90
C VAL A 117 -0.35 1.70 -5.20
N MET A 118 -0.94 1.36 -6.35
CA MET A 118 -0.40 1.73 -7.67
C MET A 118 -0.37 3.25 -7.87
N GLY A 119 -1.38 3.96 -7.36
CA GLY A 119 -1.45 5.41 -7.32
C GLY A 119 -0.32 6.04 -6.50
N SER A 120 0.06 5.42 -5.38
CA SER A 120 1.20 5.87 -4.57
C SER A 120 2.52 5.74 -5.32
N VAL A 121 2.74 4.63 -6.04
CA VAL A 121 3.93 4.45 -6.88
C VAL A 121 3.95 5.47 -8.02
N ALA A 122 2.80 5.71 -8.65
CA ALA A 122 2.67 6.71 -9.72
C ALA A 122 2.94 8.14 -9.21
N SER A 123 2.54 8.46 -7.98
CA SER A 123 2.77 9.79 -7.38
C SER A 123 4.26 10.10 -7.14
N LEU A 124 5.15 9.11 -7.10
CA LEU A 124 6.59 9.37 -7.14
C LEU A 124 7.02 10.05 -8.45
N GLY A 125 6.30 9.85 -9.55
CA GLY A 125 6.51 10.60 -10.79
C GLY A 125 6.28 12.11 -10.65
N LEU A 126 5.53 12.54 -9.62
CA LEU A 126 5.23 13.96 -9.35
C LEU A 126 6.37 14.72 -8.68
N PHE A 127 7.52 14.09 -8.41
CA PHE A 127 8.73 14.77 -7.91
C PHE A 127 9.19 15.92 -8.83
N TRP A 128 8.79 15.91 -10.11
CA TRP A 128 9.10 16.98 -11.06
C TRP A 128 8.29 18.27 -10.82
N VAL A 129 7.17 18.20 -10.10
CA VAL A 129 6.20 19.31 -9.97
C VAL A 129 5.94 19.70 -8.52
N CYS A 130 5.96 18.75 -7.59
CA CYS A 130 5.68 18.96 -6.17
C CYS A 130 6.95 18.83 -5.31
N SER A 131 6.95 19.45 -4.12
CA SER A 131 8.05 19.26 -3.16
C SER A 131 8.11 17.81 -2.70
N ALA A 132 9.32 17.28 -2.49
CA ALA A 132 9.51 15.89 -2.08
C ALA A 132 8.77 15.55 -0.78
N GLY A 133 8.70 16.48 0.18
CA GLY A 133 7.95 16.32 1.43
C GLY A 133 6.45 16.11 1.21
N THR A 134 5.84 16.90 0.33
CA THR A 134 4.40 16.76 0.00
C THR A 134 4.12 15.45 -0.71
N VAL A 135 4.97 15.05 -1.67
CA VAL A 135 4.81 13.78 -2.40
C VAL A 135 4.84 12.60 -1.44
N TYR A 136 5.82 12.54 -0.52
CA TYR A 136 5.89 11.45 0.46
C TYR A 136 4.70 11.41 1.42
N LYS A 137 4.14 12.56 1.82
CA LYS A 137 2.93 12.59 2.65
C LYS A 137 1.69 12.10 1.90
N VAL A 138 1.53 12.48 0.64
CA VAL A 138 0.45 11.97 -0.22
C VAL A 138 0.57 10.45 -0.37
N CYS A 139 1.76 9.95 -0.68
CA CYS A 139 2.06 8.52 -0.73
C CYS A 139 1.69 7.82 0.59
N ALA A 140 2.02 8.44 1.73
CA ALA A 140 1.75 7.89 3.05
C ALA A 140 0.25 7.76 3.33
N TRP A 141 -0.54 8.78 2.99
CA TRP A 141 -2.00 8.74 3.13
C TRP A 141 -2.64 7.72 2.18
N GLN A 142 -2.12 7.58 0.96
CA GLN A 142 -2.57 6.57 0.00
C GLN A 142 -2.27 5.14 0.49
N GLN A 143 -1.08 4.89 1.06
CA GLN A 143 -0.76 3.59 1.65
C GLN A 143 -1.62 3.29 2.88
N LEU A 144 -1.90 4.30 3.71
CA LEU A 144 -2.76 4.15 4.88
C LEU A 144 -4.22 3.86 4.49
N SER A 145 -4.75 4.54 3.47
CA SER A 145 -6.08 4.27 2.94
C SER A 145 -6.14 2.91 2.26
N ALA A 146 -5.09 2.50 1.54
CA ALA A 146 -4.98 1.15 0.98
C ALA A 146 -5.03 0.08 2.07
N ALA A 147 -4.28 0.23 3.16
CA ALA A 147 -4.30 -0.69 4.29
C ALA A 147 -5.71 -0.80 4.91
N THR A 148 -6.41 0.34 5.02
CA THR A 148 -7.78 0.38 5.55
C THR A 148 -8.77 -0.32 4.62
N CYS A 149 -8.70 -0.07 3.31
CA CYS A 149 -9.51 -0.75 2.31
C CYS A 149 -9.24 -2.25 2.32
N GLN A 150 -7.99 -2.67 2.38
CA GLN A 150 -7.63 -4.09 2.42
C GLN A 150 -8.14 -4.78 3.67
N ALA A 151 -8.05 -4.13 4.83
CA ALA A 151 -8.63 -4.63 6.07
C ALA A 151 -10.15 -4.78 5.98
N LEU A 152 -10.85 -3.78 5.41
CA LEU A 152 -12.30 -3.88 5.17
C LEU A 152 -12.64 -5.00 4.19
N GLY A 153 -11.86 -5.19 3.12
CA GLY A 153 -12.02 -6.31 2.20
C GLY A 153 -11.93 -7.67 2.90
N CYS A 154 -10.92 -7.84 3.77
CA CYS A 154 -10.73 -9.05 4.56
C CYS A 154 -11.84 -9.27 5.61
N LEU A 155 -12.42 -8.21 6.17
CA LEU A 155 -13.52 -8.28 7.13
C LEU A 155 -14.87 -8.56 6.47
N VAL A 156 -15.11 -8.01 5.28
CA VAL A 156 -16.35 -8.19 4.51
C VAL A 156 -16.38 -9.55 3.81
N PHE A 157 -15.22 -10.11 3.44
CA PHE A 157 -15.15 -11.39 2.75
C PHE A 157 -15.86 -12.56 3.49
N PRO A 158 -15.68 -12.73 4.82
CA PRO A 158 -16.41 -13.72 5.61
C PRO A 158 -17.93 -13.57 5.67
N ASP A 159 -18.46 -12.38 5.38
CA ASP A 159 -19.91 -12.14 5.38
C ASP A 159 -20.61 -12.93 4.25
N GLY A 160 -19.93 -13.05 3.10
CA GLY A 160 -20.41 -13.76 1.92
C GLY A 160 -20.43 -15.29 2.05
N TRP A 161 -19.87 -15.88 3.12
CA TRP A 161 -19.80 -17.34 3.28
C TRP A 161 -21.15 -18.03 3.53
N GLY A 162 -22.19 -17.27 3.89
CA GLY A 162 -23.55 -17.79 4.04
C GLY A 162 -24.29 -18.02 2.72
N ALA A 163 -23.70 -17.63 1.58
CA ALA A 163 -24.32 -17.73 0.27
C ALA A 163 -24.51 -19.20 -0.18
N PRO A 164 -25.55 -19.51 -0.98
CA PRO A 164 -25.86 -20.88 -1.40
C PRO A 164 -24.70 -21.53 -2.17
N GLU A 165 -23.94 -20.76 -2.94
CA GLU A 165 -22.77 -21.23 -3.69
C GLU A 165 -21.66 -21.73 -2.76
N VAL A 166 -21.41 -21.01 -1.66
CA VAL A 166 -20.41 -21.40 -0.65
C VAL A 166 -20.88 -22.59 0.17
N ARG A 167 -22.18 -22.66 0.50
CA ARG A 167 -22.78 -23.80 1.21
C ARG A 167 -22.76 -25.09 0.38
N ALA A 168 -22.84 -24.98 -0.95
CA ALA A 168 -22.74 -26.13 -1.84
C ALA A 168 -21.36 -26.82 -1.72
N LEU A 169 -20.30 -26.04 -1.43
CA LEU A 169 -18.92 -26.54 -1.34
C LEU A 169 -18.46 -26.82 0.09
N CYS A 170 -18.71 -25.87 1.00
CA CYS A 170 -18.28 -25.93 2.39
C CYS A 170 -19.29 -26.62 3.32
N GLY A 171 -20.38 -27.13 2.73
CA GLY A 171 -21.47 -27.83 3.42
C GLY A 171 -22.56 -26.92 3.97
N PRO A 172 -23.71 -27.52 4.37
CA PRO A 172 -24.87 -26.77 4.85
C PRO A 172 -24.65 -26.05 6.19
N GLN A 173 -23.58 -26.40 6.90
CA GLN A 173 -23.19 -25.74 8.15
C GLN A 173 -22.50 -24.39 7.93
N ALA A 174 -22.14 -24.04 6.70
CA ALA A 174 -21.52 -22.75 6.40
C ALA A 174 -22.51 -21.59 6.63
N ARG A 175 -22.07 -20.62 7.43
CA ARG A 175 -22.79 -19.36 7.73
C ARG A 175 -21.80 -18.21 7.67
N SER A 176 -22.30 -16.97 7.66
CA SER A 176 -21.45 -15.78 7.73
C SER A 176 -20.49 -15.91 8.92
N TYR A 177 -19.19 -15.71 8.68
CA TYR A 177 -18.09 -15.89 9.63
C TYR A 177 -17.82 -17.30 10.16
N THR A 178 -18.53 -18.34 9.70
CA THR A 178 -18.25 -19.73 10.07
C THR A 178 -18.11 -20.61 8.83
N LEU A 179 -16.88 -20.99 8.51
CA LEU A 179 -16.57 -21.99 7.49
C LEU A 179 -16.89 -23.39 8.05
N GLY A 180 -17.68 -24.17 7.30
CA GLY A 180 -18.03 -25.54 7.67
C GLY A 180 -16.85 -26.49 7.49
N THR A 181 -16.82 -27.21 6.36
CA THR A 181 -15.72 -28.14 6.01
C THR A 181 -14.56 -27.47 5.28
N CYS A 182 -14.64 -26.16 5.06
CA CYS A 182 -13.61 -25.37 4.37
C CYS A 182 -12.64 -24.73 5.35
N SER A 183 -11.44 -24.41 4.84
CA SER A 183 -10.38 -23.73 5.59
C SER A 183 -9.78 -22.58 4.79
N ILE A 184 -9.26 -21.59 5.50
CA ILE A 184 -8.54 -20.45 4.92
C ILE A 184 -7.22 -20.94 4.31
N HIS A 185 -6.84 -20.39 3.17
CA HIS A 185 -5.65 -20.79 2.43
C HIS A 185 -4.73 -19.58 2.13
N TRP A 186 -3.63 -19.82 1.41
CA TRP A 186 -2.49 -18.88 1.33
C TRP A 186 -2.84 -17.49 0.77
N ALA A 187 -3.80 -17.36 -0.15
CA ALA A 187 -4.10 -16.05 -0.75
C ALA A 187 -4.73 -15.09 0.29
N PHE A 188 -5.56 -15.60 1.20
CA PHE A 188 -6.11 -14.80 2.29
C PHE A 188 -5.03 -14.41 3.30
N THR A 189 -4.07 -15.30 3.57
CA THR A 189 -2.91 -14.98 4.42
C THR A 189 -2.05 -13.88 3.79
N LEU A 190 -1.84 -13.90 2.48
CA LEU A 190 -1.14 -12.83 1.77
C LEU A 190 -1.90 -11.50 1.86
N ALA A 191 -3.23 -11.51 1.81
CA ALA A 191 -4.03 -10.30 2.02
C ALA A 191 -3.81 -9.70 3.42
N LEU A 192 -3.78 -10.53 4.47
CA LEU A 192 -3.49 -10.09 5.83
C LEU A 192 -2.05 -9.55 5.99
N LEU A 193 -1.06 -10.23 5.39
CA LEU A 193 0.31 -9.74 5.36
C LEU A 193 0.41 -8.41 4.60
N GLY A 194 -0.39 -8.23 3.56
CA GLY A 194 -0.49 -6.98 2.80
C GLY A 194 -0.93 -5.79 3.64
N ILE A 195 -1.85 -5.99 4.58
CA ILE A 195 -2.26 -4.92 5.53
C ILE A 195 -1.06 -4.48 6.38
N ALA A 196 -0.29 -5.43 6.90
CA ALA A 196 0.89 -5.11 7.71
C ALA A 196 1.97 -4.39 6.88
N ASP A 197 2.22 -4.84 5.65
CA ASP A 197 3.18 -4.23 4.73
C ASP A 197 2.77 -2.79 4.37
N ALA A 198 1.50 -2.58 4.01
CA ALA A 198 0.97 -1.25 3.70
C ALA A 198 1.11 -0.27 4.89
N LEU A 199 0.90 -0.73 6.13
CA LEU A 199 1.12 0.09 7.33
C LEU A 199 2.61 0.43 7.52
N VAL A 200 3.51 -0.52 7.31
CA VAL A 200 4.96 -0.27 7.36
C VAL A 200 5.36 0.74 6.29
N LEU A 201 4.90 0.58 5.05
CA LEU A 201 5.15 1.53 3.97
C LEU A 201 4.57 2.92 4.25
N ALA A 202 3.37 3.01 4.83
CA ALA A 202 2.78 4.28 5.23
C ALA A 202 3.62 4.98 6.31
N THR A 203 4.04 4.26 7.35
CA THR A 203 4.88 4.84 8.40
C THR A 203 6.24 5.31 7.88
N LEU A 204 6.90 4.53 7.02
CA LEU A 204 8.14 4.93 6.36
C LEU A 204 7.95 6.20 5.54
N ALA A 205 6.88 6.29 4.74
CA ALA A 205 6.58 7.47 3.94
C ALA A 205 6.29 8.72 4.80
N PHE A 206 5.56 8.59 5.91
CA PHE A 206 5.35 9.69 6.85
C PHE A 206 6.66 10.17 7.47
N VAL A 207 7.52 9.24 7.90
CA VAL A 207 8.83 9.58 8.47
C VAL A 207 9.68 10.32 7.43
N LEU A 208 9.74 9.83 6.18
CA LEU A 208 10.47 10.51 5.10
C LEU A 208 9.92 11.91 4.82
N GLY A 209 8.59 12.05 4.70
CA GLY A 209 7.95 13.33 4.46
C GLY A 209 8.22 14.36 5.58
N ASN A 210 8.05 13.95 6.84
CA ASN A 210 8.28 14.84 7.99
C ASN A 210 9.76 15.21 8.15
N ARG A 211 10.68 14.29 7.86
CA ARG A 211 12.12 14.57 7.91
C ARG A 211 12.54 15.51 6.77
N GLN A 212 11.92 15.41 5.60
CA GLN A 212 12.19 16.32 4.49
C GLN A 212 11.74 17.75 4.78
N ASP A 213 10.61 17.92 5.45
CA ASP A 213 10.13 19.24 5.89
C ASP A 213 11.04 19.89 6.93
N ALA A 214 11.59 19.09 7.85
CA ALA A 214 12.49 19.57 8.90
C ALA A 214 13.83 20.12 8.35
N LEU A 215 14.19 19.77 7.11
CA LEU A 215 15.46 20.18 6.47
C LEU A 215 15.29 21.36 5.53
N LEU A 216 14.05 21.74 5.19
CA LEU A 216 13.79 22.96 4.44
C LEU A 216 14.06 24.17 5.36
N PRO A 217 15.01 25.06 5.05
CA PRO A 217 15.26 26.23 5.87
C PRO A 217 13.99 27.10 5.93
N ALA A 218 13.66 27.62 7.11
CA ALA A 218 12.53 28.52 7.30
C ALA A 218 12.65 29.73 6.37
N GLY A 219 11.90 29.71 5.25
CA GLY A 219 12.01 30.70 4.17
C GLY A 219 12.36 30.15 2.78
N TYR A 220 12.53 28.83 2.59
CA TYR A 220 12.68 28.25 1.25
C TYR A 220 11.36 28.34 0.47
N THR A 221 11.22 29.40 -0.32
CA THR A 221 10.27 29.41 -1.44
C THR A 221 10.89 28.63 -2.59
N PRO A 222 10.24 27.60 -3.15
CA PRO A 222 10.74 26.93 -4.34
C PRO A 222 10.97 27.97 -5.43
N PRO A 223 12.04 27.85 -6.25
CA PRO A 223 12.27 28.77 -7.36
C PRO A 223 10.99 28.83 -8.20
N ARG A 224 10.43 30.02 -8.38
CA ARG A 224 9.38 30.26 -9.38
C ARG A 224 10.03 30.20 -10.77
N GLU A 225 10.47 29.03 -11.18
CA GLU A 225 10.71 28.74 -12.59
C GLU A 225 9.33 28.77 -13.25
N GLY A 226 9.09 29.77 -14.09
CA GLY A 226 7.78 30.16 -14.59
C GLY A 226 7.05 29.06 -15.37
N ARG A 227 6.32 28.18 -14.67
CA ARG A 227 5.34 27.28 -15.30
C ARG A 227 4.13 27.04 -14.41
N GLY A 228 3.17 27.96 -14.51
CA GLY A 228 1.73 27.69 -14.48
C GLY A 228 1.10 27.37 -13.12
N LYS A 229 0.00 28.09 -12.81
CA LYS A 229 -0.97 27.83 -11.73
C LYS A 229 -1.51 26.37 -11.67
N HIS A 230 -1.14 25.50 -12.61
CA HIS A 230 -1.57 24.10 -12.71
C HIS A 230 -0.87 23.15 -11.72
N GLY A 231 0.41 23.38 -11.38
CA GLY A 231 1.14 22.47 -10.46
C GLY A 231 0.63 22.50 -9.02
N HIS A 232 0.21 23.69 -8.56
CA HIS A 232 -0.37 23.86 -7.22
C HIS A 232 -1.76 23.21 -7.12
N ILE A 233 -2.56 23.27 -8.19
CA ILE A 233 -3.89 22.65 -8.25
C ILE A 233 -3.76 21.12 -8.27
N LEU A 234 -2.82 20.54 -9.03
CA LEU A 234 -2.61 19.09 -9.09
C LEU A 234 -2.17 18.51 -7.72
N CYS A 235 -1.29 19.23 -7.01
CA CYS A 235 -0.87 18.86 -5.67
C CYS A 235 -2.04 18.95 -4.65
N LEU A 236 -2.95 19.92 -4.79
CA LEU A 236 -4.17 20.02 -3.98
C LEU A 236 -5.19 18.91 -4.30
N PHE A 237 -5.34 18.51 -5.56
CA PHE A 237 -6.23 17.41 -5.95
C PHE A 237 -5.77 16.04 -5.42
N CYS A 238 -4.46 15.82 -5.23
CA CYS A 238 -3.95 14.61 -4.58
C CYS A 238 -4.07 14.63 -3.04
N LEU A 239 -4.38 15.77 -2.44
CA LEU A 239 -4.61 15.92 -0.99
C LEU A 239 -6.10 15.89 -0.61
N GLY A 240 -7.01 15.93 -1.59
CA GLY A 240 -8.47 15.96 -1.41
C GLY A 240 -9.11 14.59 -1.42
#